data_AF-A0A1G5WSP4-F1
#
_entry.id   AF-A0A1G5WSP4-F1
#
_cell.length_a   1.000
_cell.length_b   1.000
_cell.length_c   1.000
_cell.angle_alpha   90.00
_cell.angle_beta   90.00
_cell.angle_gamma   90.00
#
_symmetry.space_group_name_H-M   'P 1'
#
loop_
_entity.id
_entity.type
_entity.pdbx_description
1 polymer ?
#
loop_
_entity_poly.entity_id
_entity_poly.type
_entity_poly.pdbx_seq_one_letter_code
_entity_poly.pdbx_strand_id
1 'polypeptide(L)'
;MNFLLILLVLIGIWRVVDGYKNGIVKEIISLITLVILALATVLISKAISAYFDKQIINMASAVLMFLILCLAHTALKFIFFSAKLISKLPVISTFNKLIGGVFGVVETILFAWVIFTFTMYMDLGVLGEEIILYTKDNEVLTFLYERNYLAYGASLLIPRIPFLKFLLDEEVLSKWIKYTSL
;
A
#
# COMPACT_ATOMS: atom_id res chain seq x y z
N MET A 1 -23.78 0.13 12.33
CA MET A 1 -23.26 1.18 11.43
C MET A 1 -21.79 0.89 11.22
N ASN A 2 -21.37 0.66 9.97
CA ASN A 2 -20.04 0.14 9.69
C ASN A 2 -19.00 1.27 9.67
N PHE A 3 -18.27 1.45 10.78
CA PHE A 3 -17.30 2.53 10.94
C PHE A 3 -16.15 2.45 9.92
N LEU A 4 -15.70 1.25 9.58
CA LEU A 4 -14.64 1.04 8.59
C LEU A 4 -15.06 1.52 7.20
N LEU A 5 -16.28 1.20 6.78
CA LEU A 5 -16.81 1.67 5.50
C LEU A 5 -16.94 3.20 5.48
N ILE A 6 -17.44 3.80 6.56
CA ILE A 6 -17.57 5.26 6.66
C ILE A 6 -16.20 5.92 6.54
N LEU A 7 -15.20 5.42 7.28
CA LEU A 7 -13.84 5.92 7.20
C LEU A 7 -13.28 5.79 5.78
N LEU A 8 -13.46 4.64 5.14
CA LEU A 8 -12.99 4.40 3.77
C LEU A 8 -13.64 5.37 2.77
N VAL A 9 -14.94 5.62 2.89
CA VAL A 9 -15.66 6.58 2.04
C VAL A 9 -15.18 8.00 2.28
N LEU A 10 -14.95 8.40 3.53
CA LEU A 10 -14.41 9.73 3.86
C LEU A 10 -13.01 9.93 3.28
N ILE A 11 -12.13 8.93 3.42
CA ILE A 11 -10.80 8.93 2.80
C ILE A 11 -10.95 9.02 1.28
N GLY A 12 -11.87 8.24 0.69
CA GLY A 12 -12.16 8.25 -0.75
C GLY A 12 -12.59 9.60 -1.27
N ILE A 13 -13.56 10.24 -0.63
CA ILE A 13 -14.02 11.58 -1.02
C ILE A 13 -12.87 12.58 -0.91
N TRP A 14 -12.12 12.57 0.20
CA TRP A 14 -10.98 13.46 0.39
C TRP A 14 -9.93 13.25 -0.70
N ARG A 15 -9.60 12.01 -1.03
CA ARG A 15 -8.65 11.64 -2.08
C ARG A 15 -9.10 12.06 -3.47
N VAL A 16 -10.35 11.82 -3.83
CA VAL A 16 -10.91 12.24 -5.12
C VAL A 16 -10.85 13.76 -5.26
N VAL A 17 -11.22 14.50 -4.21
CA VAL A 17 -11.17 15.97 -4.20
C VAL A 17 -9.71 16.46 -4.29
N ASP A 18 -8.79 15.83 -3.57
CA ASP A 18 -7.38 16.18 -3.62
C ASP A 18 -6.78 15.88 -5.01
N GLY A 19 -7.03 14.70 -5.56
CA GLY A 19 -6.58 14.34 -6.91
C GLY A 19 -7.16 15.25 -7.98
N TYR A 20 -8.45 15.60 -7.88
CA TYR A 20 -9.07 16.55 -8.80
C TYR A 20 -8.46 17.95 -8.71
N LYS A 21 -8.03 18.40 -7.53
CA LYS A 21 -7.43 19.74 -7.37
C LYS A 21 -5.97 19.79 -7.82
N ASN A 22 -5.22 18.73 -7.60
CA ASN A 22 -3.76 18.74 -7.75
C ASN A 22 -3.25 18.06 -9.04
N GLY A 23 -4.11 17.32 -9.74
CA GLY A 23 -3.79 16.68 -11.02
C GLY A 23 -2.95 15.40 -10.90
N ILE A 24 -2.70 14.77 -12.06
CA ILE A 24 -2.16 13.40 -12.17
C ILE A 24 -0.77 13.27 -11.55
N VAL A 25 0.11 14.25 -11.75
CA VAL A 25 1.51 14.16 -11.30
C VAL A 25 1.59 14.02 -9.78
N LYS A 26 0.73 14.72 -9.03
CA LYS A 26 0.69 14.56 -7.56
C LYS A 26 0.19 13.18 -7.19
N GLU A 27 -0.85 12.68 -7.85
CA GLU A 27 -1.41 11.36 -7.57
C GLU A 27 -0.40 10.22 -7.86
N ILE A 28 0.39 10.33 -8.93
CA ILE A 28 1.47 9.36 -9.20
C ILE A 28 2.48 9.34 -8.05
N ILE A 29 2.89 10.52 -7.56
CA ILE A 29 3.81 10.62 -6.42
C ILE A 29 3.18 10.01 -5.17
N SER A 30 1.88 10.22 -4.98
CA SER A 30 1.14 9.67 -3.87
C SER A 30 1.08 8.14 -3.91
N LEU A 31 0.77 7.54 -5.06
CA LEU A 31 0.78 6.09 -5.25
C LEU A 31 2.15 5.48 -4.94
N ILE A 32 3.22 6.12 -5.41
CA ILE A 32 4.59 5.69 -5.11
C ILE A 32 4.88 5.79 -3.62
N THR A 33 4.41 6.86 -2.97
CA THR A 33 4.54 7.05 -1.52
C THR A 33 3.77 5.98 -0.75
N LEU A 34 2.57 5.61 -1.20
CA LEU A 34 1.79 4.52 -0.62
C LEU A 34 2.51 3.18 -0.70
N VAL A 35 3.12 2.86 -1.85
CA VAL A 35 3.94 1.65 -2.00
C VAL A 35 5.14 1.68 -1.06
N ILE A 36 5.86 2.80 -0.99
CA ILE A 36 7.04 2.94 -0.10
C ILE A 36 6.62 2.80 1.36
N LEU A 37 5.52 3.42 1.77
CA LEU A 37 4.98 3.29 3.13
C LEU A 37 4.61 1.84 3.43
N ALA A 38 3.97 1.14 2.49
CA ALA A 38 3.61 -0.25 2.68
C ALA A 38 4.85 -1.14 2.88
N LEU A 39 5.88 -0.95 2.05
CA LEU A 39 7.16 -1.66 2.16
C LEU A 39 7.89 -1.32 3.48
N ALA A 40 7.86 -0.06 3.88
CA ALA A 40 8.44 0.42 5.12
C ALA A 40 7.78 -0.25 6.33
N THR A 41 6.45 -0.34 6.35
CA THR A 41 5.71 -1.06 7.41
C THR A 41 6.13 -2.52 7.48
N VAL A 42 6.22 -3.23 6.35
CA VAL A 42 6.66 -4.64 6.31
C VAL A 42 8.08 -4.80 6.90
N LEU A 43 9.01 -3.92 6.56
CA LEU A 43 10.37 -3.95 7.09
C LEU A 43 10.45 -3.69 8.59
N ILE A 44 9.66 -2.73 9.08
CA ILE A 44 9.56 -2.44 10.51
C ILE A 44 9.02 -3.66 11.25
N SER A 45 7.95 -4.27 10.74
CA SER A 45 7.38 -5.47 11.33
C SER A 45 8.37 -6.62 11.37
N LYS A 46 9.10 -6.87 10.27
CA LYS A 46 10.17 -7.87 10.24
C LYS A 46 11.28 -7.58 11.26
N ALA A 47 11.70 -6.32 11.39
CA ALA A 47 12.73 -5.94 12.36
C ALA A 47 12.24 -6.18 13.80
N ILE A 48 10.99 -5.83 14.10
CA ILE A 48 10.37 -6.05 15.41
C ILE A 48 10.25 -7.56 15.71
N SER A 49 9.72 -8.35 14.78
CA SER A 49 9.61 -9.82 14.95
C SER A 49 10.98 -10.45 15.18
N ALA A 50 11.99 -10.11 14.36
CA ALA A 50 13.34 -10.62 14.52
C ALA A 50 14.00 -10.21 15.85
N TYR A 51 13.69 -9.03 16.38
CA TYR A 51 14.13 -8.61 17.70
C TYR A 51 13.55 -9.50 18.81
N PHE A 52 12.24 -9.77 18.76
CA PHE A 52 11.58 -10.66 19.73
C PHE A 52 12.08 -12.10 19.63
N ASP A 53 12.35 -12.58 18.43
CA ASP A 53 12.91 -13.91 18.18
C ASP A 53 14.43 -14.00 18.43
N LYS A 54 15.07 -12.90 18.86
CA LYS A 54 16.52 -12.77 19.10
C LYS A 54 17.39 -13.09 17.87
N GLN A 55 16.83 -12.94 16.67
CA GLN A 55 17.52 -13.17 15.39
C GLN A 55 18.25 -11.91 14.94
N ILE A 56 19.43 -11.67 15.51
CA ILE A 56 20.20 -10.42 15.30
C ILE A 56 20.54 -10.18 13.83
N ILE A 57 20.86 -11.23 13.06
CA ILE A 57 21.18 -11.11 11.63
C ILE A 57 19.94 -10.68 10.84
N ASN A 58 18.79 -11.31 11.07
CA ASN A 58 17.53 -10.96 10.40
C ASN A 58 17.10 -9.53 10.74
N MET A 59 17.19 -9.15 12.01
CA MET A 59 16.95 -7.77 12.45
C MET A 59 17.87 -6.77 11.73
N ALA A 60 19.19 -7.02 11.72
CA ALA A 60 20.17 -6.16 11.07
C ALA A 60 19.89 -6.03 9.55
N SER A 61 19.53 -7.13 8.89
CA SER A 61 19.18 -7.12 7.47
C SER A 61 17.92 -6.30 7.18
N ALA A 62 16.87 -6.42 8.01
CA ALA A 62 15.65 -5.64 7.86
C ALA A 62 15.91 -4.14 8.06
N VAL A 63 16.73 -3.77 9.05
CA VAL A 63 17.15 -2.38 9.29
C VAL A 63 17.97 -1.85 8.11
N LEU A 64 18.93 -2.62 7.60
CA LEU A 64 19.72 -2.23 6.43
C LEU A 64 18.83 -1.97 5.20
N MET A 65 17.87 -2.86 4.94
CA MET A 65 16.92 -2.70 3.84
C MET A 65 16.03 -1.47 4.04
N PHE A 66 15.62 -1.18 5.27
CA PHE A 66 14.86 0.03 5.58
C PHE A 66 15.67 1.29 5.29
N LEU A 67 16.95 1.32 5.63
CA LEU A 67 17.85 2.42 5.28
C LEU A 67 17.98 2.59 3.76
N ILE A 68 18.15 1.50 3.02
CA ILE A 68 18.20 1.53 1.55
C ILE A 68 16.87 2.06 0.97
N LEU A 69 15.73 1.64 1.51
CA LEU A 69 14.41 2.13 1.12
C LEU A 69 14.27 3.64 1.38
N CYS A 70 14.75 4.14 2.52
CA CYS A 70 14.77 5.56 2.84
C CYS A 70 15.65 6.36 1.87
N LEU A 71 16.81 5.82 1.49
CA LEU A 71 17.68 6.43 0.48
C LEU A 71 16.99 6.47 -0.90
N ALA A 72 16.37 5.37 -1.31
CA ALA A 72 15.61 5.29 -2.56
C ALA A 72 14.44 6.29 -2.57
N HIS A 73 13.69 6.40 -1.47
CA HIS A 73 12.62 7.39 -1.32
C HIS A 73 13.14 8.82 -1.46
N THR A 74 14.28 9.11 -0.83
CA THR A 74 14.92 10.42 -0.92
C THR A 74 15.33 10.75 -2.36
N ALA A 75 15.93 9.80 -3.08
CA ALA A 75 16.28 9.95 -4.49
C ALA A 75 15.05 10.18 -5.39
N LEU A 76 13.98 9.40 -5.19
CA LEU A 76 12.72 9.56 -5.90
C LEU A 76 12.11 10.95 -5.66
N LYS A 77 12.17 11.46 -4.43
CA LYS A 77 11.70 12.82 -4.11
C LYS A 77 12.40 13.89 -4.94
N PHE A 78 13.70 13.77 -5.19
CA PHE A 78 14.44 14.68 -6.06
C PHE A 78 14.00 14.60 -7.52
N ILE A 79 13.79 13.38 -8.05
CA ILE A 79 13.33 13.18 -9.43
C ILE A 79 11.91 13.75 -9.62
N PHE A 80 11.01 13.47 -8.67
CA PHE A 80 9.64 13.96 -8.72
C PHE A 80 9.52 15.46 -8.48
N PHE A 81 10.44 16.07 -7.74
CA PHE A 81 10.50 17.51 -7.59
C PHE A 81 10.65 18.20 -8.96
N SER A 82 11.51 17.66 -9.82
CA SER A 82 11.68 18.13 -11.20
C SER A 82 10.41 17.93 -12.03
N ALA A 83 9.76 16.76 -11.93
CA ALA A 83 8.51 16.49 -12.62
C ALA A 83 7.38 17.46 -12.21
N LYS A 84 7.32 17.81 -10.93
CA LYS A 84 6.34 18.76 -10.37
C LYS A 84 6.54 20.19 -10.84
N LEU A 85 7.77 20.58 -11.19
CA LEU A 85 8.06 21.90 -11.76
C LEU A 85 7.58 22.01 -13.21
N ILE A 86 7.76 20.93 -13.99
CA ILE A 86 7.36 20.88 -15.41
C ILE A 86 5.83 20.82 -15.54
N SER A 87 5.13 20.19 -14.59
CA SER A 87 3.66 20.03 -14.63
C SER A 87 2.86 21.30 -14.34
N LYS A 88 3.51 22.46 -14.10
CA LYS A 88 2.82 23.76 -13.99
C LYS A 88 2.38 24.34 -15.34
N LEU A 89 2.70 23.68 -16.45
CA LEU A 89 2.34 24.16 -17.78
C LEU A 89 0.82 24.00 -18.03
N PRO A 90 0.09 25.11 -18.30
CA PRO A 90 -1.37 25.18 -18.26
C PRO A 90 -2.02 24.66 -19.55
N VAL A 91 -1.58 23.52 -20.09
CA VAL A 91 -1.95 23.15 -21.47
C VAL A 91 -3.16 22.22 -21.57
N ILE A 92 -3.55 21.47 -20.52
CA ILE A 92 -4.85 20.75 -20.50
C ILE A 92 -5.41 20.64 -19.06
N SER A 93 -5.85 21.77 -18.49
CA SER A 93 -6.15 21.84 -17.06
C SER A 93 -7.33 20.97 -16.60
N THR A 94 -8.33 20.71 -17.45
CA THR A 94 -9.53 19.93 -17.05
C THR A 94 -9.29 18.42 -17.13
N PHE A 95 -8.64 17.93 -18.19
CA PHE A 95 -8.35 16.50 -18.35
C PHE A 95 -7.38 16.00 -17.27
N ASN A 96 -6.36 16.80 -16.94
CA ASN A 96 -5.42 16.51 -15.86
C ASN A 96 -6.13 16.42 -14.48
N LYS A 97 -7.15 17.25 -14.24
CA LYS A 97 -7.95 17.20 -13.01
C LYS A 97 -8.87 15.99 -12.96
N LEU A 98 -9.54 15.66 -14.07
CA LEU A 98 -10.41 14.48 -14.15
C LEU A 98 -9.63 13.18 -13.89
N ILE A 99 -8.49 13.00 -14.55
CA ILE A 99 -7.64 11.82 -14.30
C ILE A 99 -7.09 11.83 -12.88
N GLY A 100 -6.71 12.99 -12.33
CA GLY A 100 -6.34 13.10 -10.93
C GLY A 100 -7.43 12.60 -9.99
N GLY A 101 -8.70 12.94 -10.24
CA GLY A 101 -9.84 12.41 -9.49
C GLY A 101 -9.98 10.88 -9.59
N VAL A 102 -9.81 10.32 -10.80
CA VAL A 102 -9.83 8.86 -11.04
C VAL A 102 -8.69 8.17 -10.29
N PHE A 103 -7.49 8.74 -10.33
CA PHE A 103 -6.35 8.21 -9.58
C PHE A 103 -6.59 8.26 -8.07
N GLY A 104 -7.29 9.28 -7.55
CA GLY A 104 -7.70 9.33 -6.15
C GLY A 104 -8.64 8.18 -5.75
N VAL A 105 -9.55 7.75 -6.64
CA VAL A 105 -10.37 6.54 -6.44
C VAL A 105 -9.47 5.30 -6.40
N VAL A 106 -8.60 5.14 -7.39
CA VAL A 106 -7.66 4.00 -7.49
C VAL A 106 -6.80 3.91 -6.23
N GLU A 107 -6.28 5.04 -5.77
CA GLU A 107 -5.44 5.10 -4.58
C GLU A 107 -6.20 4.72 -3.30
N THR A 108 -7.48 5.08 -3.20
CA THR A 108 -8.33 4.68 -2.06
C THR A 108 -8.56 3.16 -2.05
N ILE A 109 -8.81 2.57 -3.23
CA ILE A 109 -8.96 1.11 -3.37
C ILE A 109 -7.64 0.41 -3.02
N LEU A 110 -6.52 0.90 -3.54
CA LEU A 110 -5.20 0.37 -3.24
C LEU A 110 -4.87 0.48 -1.75
N PHE A 111 -5.22 1.59 -1.11
CA PHE A 111 -5.05 1.77 0.33
C PHE A 111 -5.85 0.75 1.14
N ALA A 112 -7.11 0.49 0.78
CA ALA A 112 -7.91 -0.57 1.41
C ALA A 112 -7.26 -1.94 1.24
N TRP A 113 -6.79 -2.27 0.03
CA TRP A 113 -6.10 -3.52 -0.24
C TRP A 113 -4.78 -3.68 0.52
N VAL A 114 -4.04 -2.60 0.76
CA VAL A 114 -2.85 -2.63 1.63
C VAL A 114 -3.24 -2.95 3.07
N ILE A 115 -4.29 -2.32 3.61
CA ILE A 115 -4.78 -2.62 4.96
C ILE A 115 -5.21 -4.09 5.07
N PHE A 116 -6.00 -4.58 4.12
CA PHE A 116 -6.43 -5.98 4.12
C PHE A 116 -5.25 -6.95 3.98
N THR A 117 -4.28 -6.62 3.12
CA THR A 117 -3.02 -7.35 3.02
C THR A 117 -2.31 -7.45 4.36
N PHE A 118 -2.24 -6.34 5.11
CA PHE A 118 -1.63 -6.33 6.44
C PHE A 118 -2.42 -7.15 7.45
N THR A 119 -3.75 -7.11 7.43
CA THR A 119 -4.57 -7.96 8.32
C THR A 119 -4.36 -9.46 8.09
N MET A 120 -4.00 -9.85 6.85
CA MET A 120 -3.70 -11.25 6.52
C MET A 120 -2.26 -11.65 6.88
N TYR A 121 -1.32 -10.73 6.74
CA TYR A 121 0.12 -11.01 6.85
C TYR A 121 0.68 -10.74 8.25
N MET A 122 0.20 -9.68 8.88
CA MET A 122 0.72 -9.19 10.15
C MET A 122 -0.28 -9.52 11.24
N ASP A 123 0.24 -9.94 12.40
CA ASP A 123 -0.57 -9.99 13.60
C ASP A 123 -0.80 -8.55 14.10
N LEU A 124 -1.93 -7.98 13.69
CA LEU A 124 -2.39 -6.65 14.12
C LEU A 124 -3.18 -6.71 15.44
N GLY A 125 -3.30 -7.90 16.06
CA GLY A 125 -4.10 -8.15 17.25
C GLY A 125 -5.55 -7.67 17.10
N VAL A 126 -6.07 -7.04 18.16
CA VAL A 126 -7.46 -6.56 18.24
C VAL A 126 -7.85 -5.66 17.06
N LEU A 127 -6.92 -4.83 16.56
CA LEU A 127 -7.19 -3.96 15.41
C LEU A 127 -7.46 -4.77 14.14
N GLY A 128 -6.72 -5.86 13.93
CA GLY A 128 -6.91 -6.74 12.78
C GLY A 128 -8.26 -7.46 12.86
N GLU A 129 -8.61 -7.99 14.04
CA GLU A 129 -9.88 -8.66 14.26
C GLU A 129 -11.08 -7.74 14.03
N GLU A 130 -11.04 -6.52 14.56
CA GLU A 130 -12.09 -5.51 14.34
C GLU A 130 -12.24 -5.17 12.85
N ILE A 131 -11.14 -4.98 12.12
CA ILE A 131 -11.17 -4.72 10.67
C ILE A 131 -11.86 -5.87 9.92
N ILE A 132 -11.56 -7.12 10.27
CA ILE A 132 -12.19 -8.30 9.65
C ILE A 132 -13.67 -8.40 10.02
N LEU A 133 -14.05 -8.10 11.27
CA LEU A 133 -15.45 -8.09 11.70
C LEU A 133 -16.27 -7.04 10.95
N TYR A 134 -15.78 -5.80 10.86
CA TYR A 134 -16.42 -4.76 10.06
C TYR A 134 -16.45 -5.15 8.58
N THR A 135 -15.41 -5.79 8.06
CA THR A 135 -15.40 -6.25 6.66
C THR A 135 -16.54 -7.25 6.40
N LYS A 136 -16.71 -8.26 7.25
CA LYS A 136 -17.74 -9.31 7.10
C LYS A 136 -19.17 -8.79 7.24
N ASP A 137 -19.38 -7.71 7.97
CA ASP A 137 -20.68 -7.06 8.17
C ASP A 137 -21.12 -6.21 6.95
N ASN A 138 -20.30 -6.11 5.89
CA ASN A 138 -20.62 -5.30 4.72
C ASN A 138 -20.16 -5.92 3.39
N GLU A 139 -21.10 -6.00 2.44
CA GLU A 139 -20.87 -6.57 1.12
C GLU A 139 -19.77 -5.85 0.32
N VAL A 140 -19.69 -4.52 0.39
CA VAL A 140 -18.68 -3.75 -0.36
C VAL A 140 -17.28 -3.99 0.19
N LEU A 141 -17.13 -3.97 1.52
CA LEU A 141 -15.84 -4.27 2.15
C LEU A 141 -15.42 -5.71 1.92
N THR A 142 -16.36 -6.67 2.04
CA THR A 142 -16.11 -8.08 1.74
C THR A 142 -15.67 -8.26 0.29
N PHE A 143 -16.35 -7.62 -0.67
CA PHE A 143 -15.97 -7.63 -2.08
C PHE A 143 -14.55 -7.10 -2.30
N LEU A 144 -14.19 -5.98 -1.66
CA LEU A 144 -12.83 -5.41 -1.76
C LEU A 144 -11.78 -6.31 -1.10
N TYR A 145 -12.11 -6.96 -0.01
CA TYR A 145 -11.23 -7.88 0.72
C TYR A 145 -10.96 -9.16 -0.09
N GLU A 146 -12.00 -9.77 -0.64
CA GLU A 146 -11.91 -11.00 -1.44
C GLU A 146 -11.23 -10.74 -2.79
N ARG A 147 -11.57 -9.62 -3.46
CA ARG A 147 -10.97 -9.24 -4.74
C ARG A 147 -9.75 -8.35 -4.57
N ASN A 148 -8.83 -8.76 -3.70
CA ASN A 148 -7.59 -8.04 -3.49
C ASN A 148 -6.58 -8.31 -4.62
N TYR A 149 -6.64 -7.52 -5.69
CA TYR A 149 -5.72 -7.68 -6.83
C TYR A 149 -4.29 -7.23 -6.53
N LEU A 150 -4.09 -6.32 -5.56
CA LEU A 150 -2.73 -5.99 -5.08
C LEU A 150 -2.09 -7.24 -4.50
N ALA A 151 -2.88 -8.03 -3.78
CA ALA A 151 -2.39 -9.24 -3.17
C ALA A 151 -1.93 -10.26 -4.24
N TYR A 152 -2.81 -10.50 -5.20
CA TYR A 152 -2.50 -11.34 -6.35
C TYR A 152 -1.27 -10.84 -7.14
N GLY A 153 -1.21 -9.55 -7.45
CA GLY A 153 -0.08 -8.95 -8.18
C GLY A 153 1.25 -9.12 -7.45
N ALA A 154 1.28 -8.95 -6.12
CA ALA A 154 2.49 -9.18 -5.34
C ALA A 154 2.93 -10.65 -5.41
N SER A 155 2.02 -11.62 -5.34
CA SER A 155 2.38 -13.05 -5.45
C SER A 155 3.08 -13.41 -6.77
N LEU A 156 2.75 -12.71 -7.87
CA LEU A 156 3.41 -12.89 -9.17
C LEU A 156 4.81 -12.26 -9.24
N LEU A 157 5.02 -11.16 -8.51
CA LEU A 157 6.26 -10.38 -8.55
C LEU A 157 7.29 -10.86 -7.52
N ILE A 158 6.86 -11.35 -6.36
CA ILE A 158 7.74 -11.82 -5.29
C ILE A 158 8.77 -12.86 -5.77
N PRO A 159 8.40 -13.94 -6.50
CA PRO A 159 9.41 -14.91 -6.95
C PRO A 159 10.36 -14.35 -8.01
N ARG A 160 10.01 -13.23 -8.66
CA ARG A 160 10.81 -12.62 -9.73
C ARG A 160 11.75 -11.53 -9.24
N ILE A 161 11.46 -10.92 -8.08
CA ILE A 161 12.19 -9.79 -7.55
C ILE A 161 12.85 -10.19 -6.22
N PRO A 162 14.19 -10.35 -6.16
CA PRO A 162 14.89 -10.77 -4.95
C PRO A 162 14.60 -9.90 -3.72
N PHE A 163 14.42 -8.59 -3.93
CA PHE A 163 14.03 -7.65 -2.89
C PHE A 163 12.65 -7.98 -2.28
N LEU A 164 11.65 -8.31 -3.10
CA LEU A 164 10.32 -8.69 -2.60
C LEU A 164 10.34 -10.05 -1.91
N LYS A 165 11.16 -11.00 -2.39
CA LYS A 165 11.38 -12.29 -1.72
C LYS A 165 11.97 -12.14 -0.32
N PHE A 166 12.89 -11.18 -0.14
CA PHE A 166 13.39 -10.87 1.19
C PHE A 166 12.30 -10.28 2.09
N LEU A 167 11.44 -9.42 1.55
CA LEU A 167 10.40 -8.72 2.31
C LEU A 167 9.27 -9.63 2.79
N LEU A 168 8.85 -10.58 1.97
CA LEU A 168 7.67 -11.41 2.22
C LEU A 168 8.12 -12.87 2.26
N ASP A 169 8.10 -13.48 3.45
CA ASP A 169 8.57 -14.86 3.66
C ASP A 169 7.77 -15.88 2.83
N GLU A 170 8.38 -17.02 2.48
CA GLU A 170 7.71 -18.04 1.65
C GLU A 170 6.44 -18.64 2.32
N GLU A 171 6.36 -18.61 3.64
CA GLU A 171 5.15 -19.00 4.37
C GLU A 171 3.95 -18.08 4.03
N VAL A 172 4.23 -16.79 3.80
CA VAL A 172 3.26 -15.77 3.41
C VAL A 172 2.76 -16.02 1.99
N LEU A 173 3.68 -16.30 1.07
CA LEU A 173 3.35 -16.72 -0.29
C LEU A 173 2.45 -17.96 -0.29
N SER A 174 2.73 -18.93 0.59
CA SER A 174 1.92 -20.14 0.69
C SER A 174 0.48 -19.86 1.17
N LYS A 175 0.31 -18.98 2.17
CA LYS A 175 -1.03 -18.54 2.65
C LYS A 175 -1.77 -17.79 1.54
N TRP A 176 -1.06 -17.01 0.74
CA TRP A 176 -1.62 -16.18 -0.34
C TRP A 176 -2.03 -16.98 -1.57
N ILE A 177 -1.20 -17.93 -2.01
CA ILE A 177 -1.53 -18.84 -3.11
C ILE A 177 -2.76 -19.68 -2.74
N LYS A 178 -2.90 -20.09 -1.48
CA LYS A 178 -4.06 -20.84 -0.99
C LYS A 178 -5.36 -20.01 -0.98
N TYR A 179 -5.27 -18.70 -0.84
CA TYR A 179 -6.43 -17.80 -0.78
C TYR A 179 -6.87 -17.28 -2.16
N THR A 180 -5.91 -17.10 -3.08
CA THR A 180 -6.15 -16.62 -4.45
C THR A 180 -6.50 -17.72 -5.45
N SER A 181 -6.50 -19.00 -5.02
CA SER A 181 -6.90 -20.17 -5.82
C SER A 181 -8.35 -20.61 -5.62
N LEU A 182 -9.19 -19.77 -4.98
CA LEU A 182 -10.64 -19.91 -4.89
C LEU A 182 -11.35 -18.99 -5.89
#